data_AF-A0A6N7G323-F1
#
_entry.id   AF-A0A6N7G323-F1
#
_cell.length_a   1.000
_cell.length_b   1.000
_cell.length_c   1.000
_cell.angle_alpha   90.00
_cell.angle_beta   90.00
_cell.angle_gamma   90.00
#
_symmetry.space_group_name_H-M   'P 1'
#
loop_
_entity.id
_entity.type
_entity.pdbx_description
1 polymer ?
#
loop_
_entity_poly.entity_id
_entity_poly.type
_entity_poly.pdbx_seq_one_letter_code
_entity_poly.pdbx_strand_id
1 'polypeptide(L)'
;MTRLIATGPQQAPRFYNVSQAAGLLGVSPMTIYREIQLDRFPAVQIRGRYLIPAKAIDEMEAAAMTVQSVVSAADFAPEGVA
;
A
#
# COMPACT_ATOMS: atom_id res chain seq x y z
N MET A 1 -7.16 -16.87 36.65
CA MET A 1 -7.62 -17.02 35.24
C MET A 1 -7.22 -15.76 34.46
N THR A 2 -5.94 -15.53 34.26
CA THR A 2 -5.44 -14.34 33.54
C THR A 2 -4.44 -14.80 32.50
N ARG A 3 -4.81 -14.70 31.22
CA ARG A 3 -3.93 -15.06 30.11
C ARG A 3 -3.10 -13.82 29.76
N LEU A 4 -1.82 -13.84 30.12
CA LEU A 4 -0.82 -12.95 29.53
C LEU A 4 -0.67 -13.35 28.05
N ILE A 5 -1.02 -12.45 27.13
CA ILE A 5 -0.60 -12.60 25.73
C ILE A 5 0.82 -12.03 25.61
N ALA A 6 1.73 -12.83 25.08
CA ALA A 6 3.07 -12.37 24.72
C ALA A 6 2.95 -11.48 23.49
N THR A 7 3.16 -10.16 23.64
CA THR A 7 3.35 -9.25 22.51
C THR A 7 4.79 -9.38 22.03
N GLY A 8 5.06 -10.39 21.21
CA GLY A 8 6.25 -10.34 20.35
C GLY A 8 6.11 -9.17 19.36
N PRO A 9 7.21 -8.66 18.78
CA PRO A 9 7.09 -7.63 17.76
C PRO A 9 6.20 -8.15 16.62
N GLN A 10 5.03 -7.56 16.44
CA GLN A 10 4.16 -7.82 15.29
C GLN A 10 4.94 -7.38 14.06
N GLN A 11 5.54 -8.33 13.34
CA GLN A 11 6.19 -8.03 12.07
C GLN A 11 5.17 -7.34 11.15
N ALA A 12 5.55 -6.19 10.61
CA ALA A 12 4.71 -5.48 9.65
C ALA A 12 4.38 -6.43 8.48
N PRO A 13 3.11 -6.50 8.05
CA PRO A 13 2.73 -7.42 6.99
C PRO A 13 3.40 -6.99 5.67
N ARG A 14 3.87 -7.97 4.89
CA ARG A 14 4.50 -7.69 3.58
C ARG A 14 3.51 -7.16 2.54
N PHE A 15 2.22 -7.45 2.72
CA PHE A 15 1.13 -7.04 1.85
C PHE A 15 -0.06 -6.57 2.67
N TYR A 16 -0.67 -5.50 2.20
CA TYR A 16 -1.93 -4.97 2.70
C TYR A 16 -3.05 -5.26 1.71
N ASN A 17 -4.28 -5.42 2.18
CA ASN A 17 -5.43 -5.26 1.29
C ASN A 17 -5.75 -3.78 1.07
N VAL A 18 -6.64 -3.49 0.13
CA VAL A 18 -7.02 -2.11 -0.24
C VAL A 18 -7.49 -1.29 0.96
N SER A 19 -8.35 -1.86 1.82
CA SER A 19 -8.88 -1.14 2.98
C SER A 19 -7.80 -0.82 4.01
N GLN A 20 -6.85 -1.73 4.22
CA GLN A 20 -5.71 -1.51 5.12
C GLN A 20 -4.79 -0.42 4.58
N ALA A 21 -4.41 -0.49 3.30
CA ALA A 21 -3.57 0.52 2.67
C ALA A 21 -4.24 1.90 2.66
N ALA A 22 -5.54 1.96 2.36
CA ALA A 22 -6.32 3.19 2.42
C ALA A 22 -6.33 3.80 3.83
N GLY A 23 -6.48 2.96 4.86
CA GLY A 23 -6.40 3.39 6.26
C GLY A 23 -5.03 3.95 6.64
N LEU A 24 -3.94 3.34 6.14
CA LEU A 24 -2.58 3.85 6.36
C LEU A 24 -2.35 5.21 5.67
N LEU A 25 -2.84 5.36 4.45
CA LEU A 25 -2.64 6.56 3.63
C LEU A 25 -3.66 7.68 3.95
N GLY A 26 -4.66 7.43 4.80
CA GLY A 26 -5.68 8.41 5.15
C GLY A 26 -6.65 8.74 4.01
N VAL A 27 -6.82 7.85 3.03
CA VAL A 27 -7.72 8.03 1.88
C VAL A 27 -8.87 7.03 1.90
N SER A 28 -9.89 7.26 1.07
CA SER A 28 -10.96 6.27 0.91
C SER A 28 -10.45 5.03 0.16
N PRO A 29 -10.96 3.81 0.47
CA PRO A 29 -10.67 2.62 -0.33
C PRO A 29 -11.04 2.79 -1.81
N MET A 30 -12.11 3.55 -2.10
CA MET A 30 -12.55 3.87 -3.46
C MET A 30 -11.48 4.62 -4.26
N THR A 31 -10.75 5.53 -3.61
CA THR A 31 -9.62 6.24 -4.21
C THR A 31 -8.56 5.25 -4.66
N ILE A 32 -8.13 4.35 -3.78
CA ILE A 32 -7.13 3.33 -4.10
C ILE A 32 -7.60 2.40 -5.22
N TYR A 33 -8.85 1.92 -5.18
CA TYR A 33 -9.40 1.11 -6.28
C TYR A 33 -9.33 1.83 -7.62
N ARG A 34 -9.67 3.13 -7.66
CA ARG A 34 -9.62 3.94 -8.88
C ARG A 34 -8.18 4.09 -9.38
N GLU A 35 -7.23 4.38 -8.49
CA GLU A 35 -5.84 4.53 -8.91
C GLU A 35 -5.26 3.22 -9.44
N ILE A 36 -5.60 2.08 -8.84
CA ILE A 36 -5.21 0.76 -9.37
C ILE A 36 -5.80 0.53 -10.77
N GLN A 37 -7.08 0.85 -10.97
CA GLN A 37 -7.75 0.71 -12.28
C GLN A 37 -7.20 1.65 -13.37
N LEU A 38 -6.58 2.75 -12.96
CA LEU A 38 -5.89 3.69 -13.85
C LEU A 38 -4.41 3.32 -14.05
N ASP A 39 -3.97 2.19 -13.51
CA ASP A 39 -2.56 1.76 -13.49
C ASP A 39 -1.63 2.81 -12.83
N ARG A 40 -2.16 3.58 -11.87
CA ARG A 40 -1.46 4.64 -11.13
C ARG A 40 -1.15 4.28 -9.68
N PHE A 41 -1.35 3.03 -9.29
CA PHE A 41 -1.03 2.59 -7.95
C PHE A 41 -0.52 1.15 -7.98
N PRO A 42 0.66 0.87 -7.38
CA PRO A 42 1.22 -0.47 -7.36
C PRO A 42 0.33 -1.45 -6.61
N ALA A 43 -0.16 -2.46 -7.32
CA ALA A 43 -0.94 -3.54 -6.74
C ALA A 43 -0.68 -4.86 -7.48
N VAL A 44 -0.78 -5.96 -6.73
CA VAL A 44 -0.77 -7.32 -7.24
C VAL A 44 -2.20 -7.85 -7.20
N GLN A 45 -2.71 -8.34 -8.33
CA GLN A 45 -4.03 -8.96 -8.38
C GLN A 45 -3.91 -10.48 -8.30
N ILE A 46 -4.60 -11.10 -7.33
CA ILE A 46 -4.68 -12.56 -7.20
C ILE A 46 -6.15 -12.96 -7.06
N ARG A 47 -6.67 -13.71 -8.04
CA ARG A 47 -8.06 -14.20 -8.08
C ARG A 47 -9.10 -13.10 -7.75
N GLY A 48 -8.91 -11.92 -8.35
CA GLY A 48 -9.82 -10.76 -8.19
C GLY A 48 -9.63 -9.94 -6.91
N ARG A 49 -8.61 -10.24 -6.10
CA ARG A 49 -8.25 -9.43 -4.92
C ARG A 49 -6.99 -8.63 -5.19
N TYR A 50 -6.98 -7.36 -4.78
CA TYR A 50 -5.78 -6.53 -4.82
C TYR A 50 -5.01 -6.63 -3.51
N LEU A 51 -3.70 -6.84 -3.66
CA LEU A 51 -2.71 -6.83 -2.60
C LEU A 51 -1.73 -5.71 -2.88
N ILE A 52 -1.54 -4.85 -1.89
CA ILE A 52 -0.65 -3.70 -1.96
C ILE A 52 0.65 -4.07 -1.26
N PRO A 53 1.79 -4.10 -1.95
CA PRO A 53 3.08 -4.35 -1.32
C PRO A 53 3.39 -3.27 -0.29
N ALA A 54 3.76 -3.65 0.93
CA ALA A 54 4.16 -2.68 1.96
C ALA A 54 5.33 -1.81 1.49
N LYS A 55 6.29 -2.44 0.82
CA LYS A 55 7.45 -1.78 0.24
C LYS A 55 7.10 -0.61 -0.69
N ALA A 56 6.00 -0.70 -1.45
CA ALA A 56 5.60 0.39 -2.32
C ALA A 56 5.17 1.64 -1.54
N ILE A 57 4.53 1.45 -0.38
CA ILE A 57 4.16 2.54 0.53
C ILE A 57 5.43 3.14 1.14
N ASP A 58 6.34 2.29 1.62
CA ASP A 58 7.61 2.74 2.20
C ASP A 58 8.45 3.55 1.18
N GLU A 59 8.47 3.14 -0.09
CA GLU A 59 9.19 3.84 -1.16
C GLU A 59 8.53 5.18 -1.52
N MET A 60 7.20 5.25 -1.56
CA MET A 60 6.48 6.51 -1.74
C MET A 60 6.78 7.51 -0.61
N GLU A 61 6.80 7.04 0.64
CA GLU A 61 7.16 7.86 1.80
C GLU A 61 8.60 8.37 1.71
N ALA A 62 9.54 7.47 1.41
CA ALA A 62 10.96 7.81 1.27
C ALA A 62 11.20 8.82 0.13
N ALA A 63 10.50 8.67 -1.00
CA ALA A 63 10.60 9.57 -2.14
C ALA A 63 10.07 10.97 -1.81
N ALA A 64 8.91 11.07 -1.15
CA ALA A 64 8.35 12.36 -0.73
C ALA A 64 9.31 13.11 0.20
N MET A 65 9.92 12.40 1.15
CA MET A 65 10.92 12.97 2.07
C MET A 65 12.22 13.39 1.37
N THR A 66 12.66 12.63 0.35
CA THR A 66 13.90 12.88 -0.37
C THR A 66 13.78 14.03 -1.36
N VAL A 67 12.69 14.07 -2.14
CA VAL A 67 12.47 15.09 -3.16
C VAL A 67 11.94 16.40 -2.55
N GLN A 68 11.38 16.34 -1.33
CA GLN A 68 10.74 17.47 -0.64
C GLN A 68 9.63 18.13 -1.50
N SER A 69 8.93 17.32 -2.29
CA SER A 69 7.87 17.74 -3.20
C SER A 69 6.75 16.70 -3.23
N VAL A 70 5.63 17.04 -3.86
CA VAL A 70 4.53 16.12 -4.10
C VAL A 70 4.99 15.00 -5.03
N VAL A 71 4.82 13.76 -4.58
CA VAL A 71 5.11 12.54 -5.35
C VAL A 71 3.79 11.91 -5.77
N SER A 72 3.71 11.46 -7.03
CA SER A 72 2.54 10.76 -7.52
C SER A 72 2.67 9.27 -7.24
N ALA A 73 1.60 8.62 -6.77
CA ALA A 73 1.57 7.17 -6.65
C ALA A 73 1.79 6.46 -8.00
N ALA A 74 1.46 7.15 -9.11
CA ALA A 74 1.65 6.64 -10.46
C ALA A 74 3.10 6.37 -10.80
N ASP A 75 4.04 7.12 -10.20
CA ASP A 75 5.47 6.96 -10.43
C ASP A 75 6.01 5.62 -9.89
N PHE A 76 5.21 4.93 -9.06
CA PHE A 76 5.55 3.66 -8.42
C PHE A 76 4.70 2.49 -8.92
N ALA A 77 3.80 2.72 -9.87
CA ALA A 77 3.08 1.63 -10.51
C ALA A 77 4.02 0.83 -11.43
N PRO A 78 3.83 -0.49 -11.58
CA PRO A 78 4.56 -1.23 -12.61
C PRO A 78 4.25 -0.65 -13.99
N GLU A 79 5.25 -0.56 -14.88
CA GLU A 79 5.01 -0.20 -16.28
C GLU A 79 3.97 -1.17 -16.85
N GLY A 80 2.85 -0.62 -17.35
CA GLY A 80 1.69 -1.40 -17.76
C GLY A 80 2.09 -2.55 -18.69
N VAL A 81 1.84 -3.78 -18.24
CA VAL A 81 1.89 -4.94 -19.14
C VAL A 81 0.66 -4.85 -20.04
N ALA A 82 0.89 -4.36 -21.26
CA ALA A 82 -0.07 -4.33 -22.36
C ALA A 82 -0.62 -5.74 -22.69
#